data_AF-A0A2E9QPY1-F1
#
_entry.id   AF-A0A2E9QPY1-F1
#
_cell.length_a   1.000
_cell.length_b   1.000
_cell.length_c   1.000
_cell.angle_alpha   90.00
_cell.angle_beta   90.00
_cell.angle_gamma   90.00
#
_symmetry.space_group_name_H-M   'P 1'
#
loop_
_entity.id
_entity.type
_entity.pdbx_description
1 polymer ?
#
loop_
_entity_poly.entity_id
_entity_poly.type
_entity_poly.pdbx_seq_one_letter_code
_entity_poly.pdbx_strand_id
1 'polypeptide(L)'
;MDDLQAPVRVLFVEQKSGQALMKKQGFMPIDALTLRHPTTKQLMQGYELPTDQLQPLLATLDKRSITYEQPNTSSFSTSYTTSLPERLAQWHPDALEARTIGHFIGTFLDISGTATARATFYNTAEEQRAAVEHQHERMFSLDRGLYCALMTLPGTTDFNRQLAIKKLLHQPRRPHHQALLSDAEELNILRWLVQTLPPTRMLKMFVMLKESRVNNARTRKLMLRSLLSHPRLELWCTRYRKKLRIVLEHALGQRMSGIVRSITKKAPSSWNDKEQNILHKHIGKHGHASQQKKVYECVSFILGNEEHLCLPLLKAYKAAKHDLEEGKRLPYETLEGIRSTYHKEIPTTQVLSLTKGQLTEGQKIGMQRAAEKAGVEVTFDPNKQSALRLYIYSFERGMDESIKQALQKKATQAAQNLPTRWKHAGLLVDASASMMGDSTQALRPMSVALATRDMLRAASETSSVLYCGGRHEEETGLTYPCGGTSLAEGLIQLLRDTPDVVFILSDGYENSPAGRLAEVIKQIRKLGINTPIYQFSPVFGAESGGLRCLAKDLIPALPVTSPQDMGLPLLKGMLQNEPVKALQGLLTLTTKLLSGQVHKQMTAKPPHTPLNAKVA
;
A
#
# COMPACT_ATOMS: atom_id res chain seq x y z
N MET A 1 34.31 -9.33 -10.80
CA MET A 1 34.64 -10.03 -12.05
C MET A 1 33.35 -10.64 -12.52
N ASP A 2 32.76 -9.96 -13.51
CA ASP A 2 31.48 -10.29 -14.10
C ASP A 2 31.63 -11.50 -15.02
N ASP A 3 31.02 -12.62 -14.65
CA ASP A 3 30.73 -13.69 -15.60
C ASP A 3 29.49 -13.27 -16.39
N LEU A 4 29.74 -12.60 -17.53
CA LEU A 4 28.75 -12.45 -18.60
C LEU A 4 28.40 -13.86 -19.11
N GLN A 5 27.35 -14.46 -18.56
CA GLN A 5 26.81 -15.72 -19.08
C GLN A 5 26.44 -15.54 -20.56
N ALA A 6 27.02 -16.37 -21.42
CA ALA A 6 26.72 -16.38 -22.85
C ALA A 6 25.21 -16.54 -23.09
N PRO A 7 24.64 -15.93 -24.14
CA PRO A 7 23.22 -16.05 -24.45
C PRO A 7 22.83 -17.53 -24.60
N VAL A 8 21.76 -17.92 -23.91
CA VAL A 8 21.23 -19.29 -23.89
C VAL A 8 19.98 -19.37 -24.76
N ARG A 9 19.83 -20.42 -25.57
CA ARG A 9 18.61 -20.72 -26.34
C ARG A 9 17.94 -21.98 -25.80
N VAL A 10 16.62 -22.03 -25.91
CA VAL A 10 15.84 -23.23 -25.59
C VAL A 10 15.63 -24.04 -26.87
N LEU A 11 15.91 -25.34 -26.81
CA LEU A 11 15.60 -26.30 -27.89
C LEU A 11 14.70 -27.40 -27.35
N PHE A 12 13.64 -27.72 -28.07
CA PHE A 12 12.78 -28.85 -27.78
C PHE A 12 13.21 -30.04 -28.63
N VAL A 13 13.47 -31.18 -27.99
CA VAL A 13 13.86 -32.41 -28.69
C VAL A 13 12.92 -33.55 -28.27
N GLU A 14 12.59 -34.44 -29.20
CA GLU A 14 11.72 -35.58 -28.87
C GLU A 14 12.30 -36.45 -27.74
N GLN A 15 11.42 -36.94 -26.86
CA GLN A 15 11.85 -37.59 -25.61
C GLN A 15 12.56 -38.94 -25.79
N LYS A 16 12.32 -39.67 -26.89
CA LYS A 16 12.88 -41.03 -27.04
C LYS A 16 14.34 -41.01 -27.46
N SER A 17 14.63 -40.54 -28.67
CA SER A 17 16.01 -40.54 -29.19
C SER A 17 16.77 -39.26 -28.83
N GLY A 18 16.06 -38.13 -28.73
CA GLY A 18 16.61 -36.83 -28.40
C GLY A 18 17.18 -36.74 -26.99
N GLN A 19 16.44 -37.19 -25.97
CA GLN A 19 16.88 -37.12 -24.58
C GLN A 19 18.19 -37.89 -24.33
N ALA A 20 18.37 -39.05 -24.97
CA ALA A 20 19.61 -39.82 -24.87
C ALA A 20 20.81 -39.07 -25.47
N LEU A 21 20.61 -38.38 -26.60
CA LEU A 21 21.63 -37.55 -27.22
C LEU A 21 21.98 -36.33 -26.35
N MET A 22 20.97 -35.63 -25.83
CA MET A 22 21.14 -34.45 -24.98
C MET A 22 21.93 -34.79 -23.71
N LYS A 23 21.60 -35.92 -23.08
CA LYS A 23 22.32 -36.42 -21.92
C LYS A 23 23.78 -36.77 -22.23
N LYS A 24 24.06 -37.34 -23.42
CA LYS A 24 25.43 -37.65 -23.86
C LYS A 24 26.27 -36.39 -24.09
N GLN A 25 25.63 -35.30 -24.52
CA GLN A 25 26.26 -33.98 -24.70
C GLN A 25 26.33 -33.17 -23.39
N GLY A 26 25.91 -33.73 -22.26
CA GLY A 26 25.99 -33.08 -20.95
C GLY A 26 24.88 -32.06 -20.65
N PHE A 27 23.86 -31.96 -21.50
CA PHE A 27 22.74 -31.04 -21.29
C PHE A 27 21.70 -31.65 -20.34
N MET A 28 21.23 -30.85 -19.39
CA MET A 28 20.16 -31.26 -18.47
C MET A 28 18.80 -30.78 -18.98
N PRO A 29 17.75 -31.62 -18.87
CA PRO A 29 16.40 -31.21 -19.21
C PRO A 29 15.89 -30.16 -18.23
N ILE A 30 15.04 -29.26 -18.73
CA ILE A 30 14.31 -28.32 -17.87
C ILE A 30 13.08 -29.05 -17.31
N ASP A 31 13.10 -29.38 -16.02
CA ASP A 31 12.17 -30.29 -15.31
C ASP A 31 10.66 -29.96 -15.45
N ALA A 32 10.30 -28.80 -16.01
CA ALA A 32 8.91 -28.36 -16.20
C ALA A 32 8.56 -27.95 -17.64
N LEU A 33 9.48 -28.11 -18.60
CA LEU A 33 9.30 -27.61 -19.98
C LEU A 33 9.13 -28.77 -20.96
N THR A 34 7.88 -29.22 -21.12
CA THR A 34 7.48 -30.24 -22.10
C THR A 34 6.34 -29.73 -22.97
N LEU A 35 6.34 -30.10 -24.25
CA LEU A 35 5.26 -29.78 -25.19
C LEU A 35 4.97 -30.97 -26.12
N ARG A 36 3.86 -30.93 -26.85
CA ARG A 36 3.59 -31.88 -27.94
C ARG A 36 3.84 -31.18 -29.27
N HIS A 37 4.67 -31.80 -30.12
CA HIS A 37 4.97 -31.26 -31.43
C HIS A 37 3.67 -31.01 -32.23
N PRO A 38 3.47 -29.84 -32.86
CA PRO A 38 2.19 -29.45 -33.46
C PRO A 38 1.66 -30.47 -34.48
N THR A 39 2.55 -30.95 -35.36
CA THR A 39 2.24 -31.86 -36.47
C THR A 39 2.32 -33.34 -36.07
N THR A 40 3.43 -33.79 -35.49
CA THR A 40 3.69 -35.21 -35.19
C THR A 40 3.05 -35.69 -33.88
N LYS A 41 2.56 -34.76 -33.03
CA LYS A 41 2.01 -35.03 -31.68
C LYS A 41 2.97 -35.72 -30.70
N GLN A 42 4.24 -35.87 -31.06
CA GLN A 42 5.30 -36.44 -30.22
C GLN A 42 5.56 -35.57 -28.99
N LEU A 43 5.88 -36.20 -27.84
CA LEU A 43 6.26 -35.47 -26.63
C LEU A 43 7.70 -34.96 -26.75
N MET A 44 7.88 -33.67 -26.52
CA MET A 44 9.15 -32.95 -26.64
C MET A 44 9.59 -32.43 -25.28
N GLN A 45 10.89 -32.48 -25.00
CA GLN A 45 11.52 -31.99 -23.78
C GLN A 45 12.42 -30.79 -24.08
N GLY A 46 12.31 -29.73 -23.29
CA GLY A 46 13.11 -28.52 -23.44
C GLY A 46 14.48 -28.60 -22.76
N TYR A 47 15.50 -28.04 -23.41
CA TYR A 47 16.88 -27.94 -22.94
C TYR A 47 17.42 -26.52 -23.16
N GLU A 48 18.20 -26.01 -22.20
CA GLU A 48 18.94 -24.76 -22.32
C GLU A 48 20.33 -25.02 -22.92
N LEU A 49 20.67 -24.29 -23.98
CA LEU A 49 21.87 -24.47 -24.78
C LEU A 49 22.64 -23.15 -24.94
N PRO A 50 23.96 -23.11 -24.75
CA PRO A 50 24.78 -22.00 -25.19
C PRO A 50 24.61 -21.75 -26.70
N THR A 51 24.53 -20.48 -27.12
CA THR A 51 24.23 -20.11 -28.52
C THR A 51 25.26 -20.68 -29.51
N ASP A 52 26.53 -20.78 -29.10
CA ASP A 52 27.63 -21.35 -29.87
C ASP A 52 27.50 -22.87 -30.10
N GLN A 53 26.79 -23.58 -29.23
CA GLN A 53 26.57 -25.03 -29.36
C GLN A 53 25.28 -25.41 -30.11
N LEU A 54 24.45 -24.44 -30.47
CA LEU A 54 23.17 -24.69 -31.14
C LEU A 54 23.36 -25.28 -32.55
N GLN A 55 24.13 -24.61 -33.43
CA GLN A 55 24.28 -25.04 -34.82
C GLN A 55 24.93 -26.43 -34.96
N PRO A 56 26.02 -26.75 -34.22
CA PRO A 56 26.59 -28.11 -34.23
C PRO A 56 25.59 -29.19 -33.76
N LEU A 57 24.74 -28.85 -32.79
CA LEU A 57 23.74 -29.78 -32.26
C LEU A 57 22.60 -30.01 -33.26
N LEU A 58 22.11 -28.97 -33.92
CA LEU A 58 21.09 -29.08 -34.97
C LEU A 58 21.55 -29.97 -36.11
N ALA A 59 22.79 -29.78 -36.60
CA ALA A 59 23.38 -30.65 -37.62
C ALA A 59 23.46 -32.13 -37.17
N THR A 60 23.71 -32.36 -35.87
CA THR A 60 23.73 -33.71 -35.30
C THR A 60 22.33 -34.32 -35.21
N LEU A 61 21.32 -33.51 -34.87
CA LEU A 61 19.92 -33.93 -34.81
C LEU A 61 19.38 -34.25 -36.21
N ASP A 62 19.68 -33.40 -37.21
CA ASP A 62 19.32 -33.61 -38.61
C ASP A 62 19.94 -34.91 -39.15
N LYS A 63 21.25 -35.12 -38.91
CA LYS A 63 21.96 -36.33 -39.34
C LYS A 63 21.38 -37.62 -38.74
N ARG A 64 20.76 -37.53 -37.55
CA ARG A 64 20.16 -38.67 -36.85
C ARG A 64 18.64 -38.75 -37.05
N SER A 65 18.06 -37.87 -37.87
CA SER A 65 16.62 -37.78 -38.10
C SER A 65 15.80 -37.66 -36.81
N ILE A 66 16.33 -36.92 -35.83
CA ILE A 66 15.67 -36.68 -34.54
C ILE A 66 14.80 -35.44 -34.66
N THR A 67 13.51 -35.55 -34.39
CA THR A 67 12.59 -34.41 -34.38
C THR A 67 13.00 -33.39 -33.31
N TYR A 68 13.13 -32.14 -33.72
CA TYR A 68 13.32 -31.00 -32.80
C TYR A 68 12.46 -29.82 -33.23
N GLU A 69 12.19 -28.94 -32.27
CA GLU A 69 11.51 -27.68 -32.50
C GLU A 69 12.32 -26.57 -31.84
N GLN A 70 12.74 -25.60 -32.65
CA GLN A 70 13.21 -24.33 -32.13
C GLN A 70 11.96 -23.50 -31.87
N PRO A 71 11.71 -23.02 -30.63
CA PRO A 71 10.65 -22.07 -30.41
C PRO A 71 10.90 -20.89 -31.36
N ASN A 72 9.93 -20.58 -32.21
CA ASN A 72 10.01 -19.45 -33.13
C ASN A 72 10.38 -18.24 -32.27
N THR A 73 11.58 -17.70 -32.47
CA THR A 73 12.21 -16.78 -31.51
C THR A 73 11.43 -15.47 -31.32
N SER A 74 10.36 -15.25 -32.08
CA SER A 74 9.39 -14.18 -31.91
C SER A 74 8.38 -14.38 -30.77
N SER A 75 8.11 -15.60 -30.31
CA SER A 75 7.04 -15.85 -29.30
C SER A 75 7.52 -16.20 -27.89
N PHE A 76 8.82 -16.51 -27.71
CA PHE A 76 9.37 -16.84 -26.38
C PHE A 76 10.71 -16.18 -26.04
N SER A 77 11.32 -15.37 -26.93
CA SER A 77 12.64 -14.75 -26.66
C SER A 77 12.71 -13.23 -26.68
N THR A 78 11.60 -12.50 -26.83
CA THR A 78 11.61 -11.02 -26.94
C THR A 78 11.03 -10.25 -25.75
N SER A 79 10.55 -10.90 -24.69
CA SER A 79 9.81 -10.18 -23.64
C SER A 79 10.62 -9.71 -22.42
N TYR A 80 11.95 -9.88 -22.36
CA TYR A 80 12.74 -9.41 -21.22
C TYR A 80 14.05 -8.68 -21.52
N THR A 81 14.40 -8.43 -22.79
CA THR A 81 15.51 -7.52 -23.16
C THR A 81 15.04 -6.11 -23.47
N THR A 82 13.74 -5.92 -23.73
CA THR A 82 13.12 -4.61 -23.93
C THR A 82 12.85 -3.92 -22.60
N SER A 83 13.21 -2.64 -22.52
CA SER A 83 13.00 -1.81 -21.35
C SER A 83 11.49 -1.74 -21.01
N LEU A 84 11.12 -1.49 -19.75
CA LEU A 84 9.70 -1.34 -19.37
C LEU A 84 8.96 -0.27 -20.22
N PRO A 85 9.59 0.87 -20.61
CA PRO A 85 9.01 1.81 -21.56
C PRO A 85 8.67 1.21 -22.94
N GLU A 86 9.53 0.34 -23.49
CA GLU A 86 9.29 -0.32 -24.79
C GLU A 86 8.18 -1.37 -24.70
N ARG A 87 8.19 -2.19 -23.64
CA ARG A 87 7.11 -3.15 -23.37
C ARG A 87 5.76 -2.46 -23.20
N LEU A 88 5.76 -1.24 -22.66
CA LEU A 88 4.56 -0.42 -22.52
C LEU A 88 4.10 0.21 -23.84
N ALA A 89 5.02 0.71 -24.68
CA ALA A 89 4.66 1.24 -25.99
C ALA A 89 4.02 0.16 -26.88
N GLN A 90 4.38 -1.10 -26.63
CA GLN A 90 3.82 -2.28 -27.30
C GLN A 90 2.64 -2.89 -26.53
N TRP A 91 2.31 -2.39 -25.34
CA TRP A 91 1.23 -2.92 -24.53
C TRP A 91 -0.11 -2.43 -25.07
N HIS A 92 -0.79 -3.35 -25.75
CA HIS A 92 -2.19 -3.21 -26.11
C HIS A 92 -2.92 -4.45 -25.59
N PRO A 93 -3.85 -4.32 -24.63
CA PRO A 93 -4.68 -5.45 -24.27
C PRO A 93 -5.57 -5.77 -25.46
N ASP A 94 -5.47 -7.00 -25.95
CA ASP A 94 -6.29 -7.46 -27.07
C ASP A 94 -7.78 -7.34 -26.68
N ALA A 95 -8.60 -6.80 -27.59
CA ALA A 95 -10.06 -6.67 -27.50
C ALA A 95 -10.69 -5.48 -26.71
N LEU A 96 -9.94 -4.46 -26.27
CA LEU A 96 -10.55 -3.28 -25.61
C LEU A 96 -10.10 -1.94 -26.22
N GLU A 97 -11.06 -1.05 -26.48
CA GLU A 97 -10.78 0.33 -26.90
C GLU A 97 -10.04 1.10 -25.80
N ALA A 98 -9.12 1.99 -26.20
CA ALA A 98 -8.29 2.79 -25.28
C ALA A 98 -9.12 3.58 -24.24
N ARG A 99 -10.29 4.08 -24.64
CA ARG A 99 -11.22 4.80 -23.77
C ARG A 99 -11.81 3.90 -22.67
N THR A 100 -12.14 2.66 -23.01
CA THR A 100 -12.66 1.66 -22.07
C THR A 100 -11.60 1.27 -21.04
N ILE A 101 -10.34 1.12 -21.47
CA ILE A 101 -9.20 0.87 -20.58
C ILE A 101 -9.00 2.06 -19.64
N GLY A 102 -9.00 3.29 -20.16
CA GLY A 102 -8.87 4.50 -19.36
C GLY A 102 -9.96 4.63 -18.30
N HIS A 103 -11.23 4.37 -18.66
CA HIS A 103 -12.34 4.35 -17.71
C HIS A 103 -12.16 3.27 -16.64
N PHE A 104 -11.78 2.07 -17.06
CA PHE A 104 -11.58 0.94 -16.16
C PHE A 104 -10.47 1.20 -15.12
N ILE A 105 -9.32 1.72 -15.59
CA ILE A 105 -8.22 2.10 -14.71
C ILE A 105 -8.62 3.27 -13.81
N GLY A 106 -9.33 4.27 -14.35
CA GLY A 106 -9.84 5.40 -13.56
C GLY A 106 -10.74 4.96 -12.40
N THR A 107 -11.65 4.01 -12.64
CA THR A 107 -12.51 3.43 -11.59
C THR A 107 -11.68 2.64 -10.57
N PHE A 108 -10.64 1.92 -11.01
CA PHE A 108 -9.74 1.25 -10.07
C PHE A 108 -8.92 2.24 -9.24
N LEU A 109 -8.51 3.39 -9.81
CA LEU A 109 -7.82 4.44 -9.06
C LEU A 109 -8.70 5.02 -7.96
N ASP A 110 -10.00 5.19 -8.21
CA ASP A 110 -10.97 5.63 -7.20
C ASP A 110 -10.90 4.76 -5.95
N ILE A 111 -11.04 3.46 -6.16
CA ILE A 111 -11.02 2.44 -5.11
C ILE A 111 -9.68 2.44 -4.41
N SER A 112 -8.60 2.47 -5.20
CA SER A 112 -7.24 2.43 -4.68
C SER A 112 -6.95 3.60 -3.73
N GLY A 113 -7.55 4.77 -3.99
CA GLY A 113 -7.37 6.01 -3.25
C GLY A 113 -8.30 6.19 -2.07
N THR A 114 -9.56 5.73 -2.13
CA THR A 114 -10.58 6.00 -1.10
C THR A 114 -10.95 4.80 -0.23
N ALA A 115 -10.88 3.57 -0.74
CA ALA A 115 -11.38 2.42 -0.01
C ALA A 115 -10.50 2.04 1.20
N THR A 116 -11.14 1.84 2.36
CA THR A 116 -10.45 1.47 3.61
C THR A 116 -11.00 0.21 4.31
N ALA A 117 -11.94 -0.50 3.65
CA ALA A 117 -12.69 -1.65 4.20
C ALA A 117 -13.42 -1.40 5.51
N ARG A 118 -13.85 -0.15 5.68
CA ARG A 118 -14.69 0.31 6.79
C ARG A 118 -16.07 0.66 6.22
N ALA A 119 -17.07 0.63 7.10
CA ALA A 119 -18.41 1.06 6.73
C ALA A 119 -18.41 2.54 6.36
N THR A 120 -19.31 2.90 5.47
CA THR A 120 -19.64 4.28 5.11
C THR A 120 -21.07 4.57 5.59
N PHE A 121 -21.55 5.80 5.43
CA PHE A 121 -22.92 6.15 5.80
C PHE A 121 -23.96 5.27 5.08
N TYR A 122 -23.68 4.86 3.85
CA TYR A 122 -24.61 4.11 3.00
C TYR A 122 -24.29 2.62 2.84
N ASN A 123 -23.09 2.16 3.21
CA ASN A 123 -22.69 0.77 2.98
C ASN A 123 -22.03 0.16 4.21
N THR A 124 -22.32 -1.12 4.42
CA THR A 124 -21.67 -1.93 5.45
C THR A 124 -20.21 -2.20 5.09
N ALA A 125 -19.41 -2.56 6.10
CA ALA A 125 -18.01 -2.92 5.89
C ALA A 125 -17.82 -4.18 5.01
N GLU A 126 -18.82 -5.06 4.94
CA GLU A 126 -18.78 -6.28 4.13
C GLU A 126 -19.05 -5.98 2.65
N GLU A 127 -20.09 -5.20 2.35
CA GLU A 127 -20.39 -4.72 1.00
C GLU A 127 -19.20 -3.95 0.40
N GLN A 128 -18.61 -3.06 1.21
CA GLN A 128 -17.41 -2.32 0.83
C GLN A 128 -16.24 -3.25 0.49
N ARG A 129 -15.99 -4.31 1.27
CA ARG A 129 -14.93 -5.29 0.95
C ARG A 129 -15.23 -6.06 -0.32
N ALA A 130 -16.46 -6.52 -0.50
CA ALA A 130 -16.86 -7.29 -1.68
C ALA A 130 -16.69 -6.46 -2.97
N ALA A 131 -17.13 -5.20 -2.97
CA ALA A 131 -16.97 -4.29 -4.10
C ALA A 131 -15.49 -4.03 -4.43
N VAL A 132 -14.64 -3.83 -3.41
CA VAL A 132 -13.20 -3.65 -3.60
C VAL A 132 -12.54 -4.92 -4.14
N GLU A 133 -12.87 -6.10 -3.60
CA GLU A 133 -12.32 -7.38 -4.06
C GLU A 133 -12.69 -7.66 -5.52
N HIS A 134 -13.92 -7.38 -5.91
CA HIS A 134 -14.38 -7.52 -7.30
C HIS A 134 -13.54 -6.66 -8.26
N GLN A 135 -13.24 -5.42 -7.88
CA GLN A 135 -12.47 -4.51 -8.72
C GLN A 135 -10.98 -4.86 -8.77
N HIS A 136 -10.44 -5.38 -7.66
CA HIS A 136 -9.11 -6.01 -7.65
C HIS A 136 -9.05 -7.24 -8.56
N GLU A 137 -10.12 -8.05 -8.66
CA GLU A 137 -10.18 -9.19 -9.60
C GLU A 137 -10.17 -8.70 -11.04
N ARG A 138 -11.06 -7.76 -11.39
CA ARG A 138 -11.12 -7.22 -12.74
C ARG A 138 -9.77 -6.65 -13.17
N MET A 139 -9.10 -5.88 -12.31
CA MET A 139 -7.84 -5.21 -12.68
C MET A 139 -6.70 -6.20 -12.82
N PHE A 140 -6.67 -7.21 -11.96
CA PHE A 140 -5.71 -8.30 -12.04
C PHE A 140 -5.88 -9.15 -13.31
N SER A 141 -7.13 -9.39 -13.73
CA SER A 141 -7.45 -10.14 -14.95
C SER A 141 -7.15 -9.35 -16.23
N LEU A 142 -7.13 -8.02 -16.17
CA LEU A 142 -6.73 -7.18 -17.31
C LEU A 142 -5.24 -7.33 -17.61
N ASP A 143 -4.38 -7.00 -16.64
CA ASP A 143 -2.94 -7.24 -16.72
C ASP A 143 -2.35 -7.25 -15.31
N ARG A 144 -1.73 -8.37 -14.94
CA ARG A 144 -1.15 -8.57 -13.61
C ARG A 144 -0.02 -7.59 -13.31
N GLY A 145 0.80 -7.27 -14.31
CA GLY A 145 1.93 -6.34 -14.18
C GLY A 145 1.45 -4.91 -13.97
N LEU A 146 0.50 -4.45 -14.78
CA LEU A 146 -0.15 -3.15 -14.64
C LEU A 146 -0.84 -3.02 -13.28
N TYR A 147 -1.61 -4.04 -12.88
CA TYR A 147 -2.21 -4.10 -11.54
C TYR A 147 -1.18 -3.91 -10.43
N CYS A 148 -0.03 -4.58 -10.53
CA CYS A 148 1.06 -4.45 -9.56
C CYS A 148 1.66 -3.03 -9.56
N ALA A 149 1.85 -2.43 -10.73
CA ALA A 149 2.37 -1.07 -10.88
C ALA A 149 1.43 0.00 -10.31
N LEU A 150 0.12 -0.13 -10.51
CA LEU A 150 -0.87 0.83 -9.97
C LEU A 150 -0.83 0.93 -8.44
N MET A 151 -0.39 -0.12 -7.74
CA MET A 151 -0.26 -0.12 -6.28
C MET A 151 0.94 0.67 -5.76
N THR A 152 1.87 1.06 -6.64
CA THR A 152 3.01 1.89 -6.28
C THR A 152 2.69 3.37 -6.23
N LEU A 153 1.48 3.77 -6.63
CA LEU A 153 1.11 5.17 -6.73
C LEU A 153 1.01 5.83 -5.35
N PRO A 154 1.42 7.11 -5.24
CA PRO A 154 1.15 7.91 -4.05
C PRO A 154 -0.36 8.07 -3.88
N GLY A 155 -0.85 8.12 -2.64
CA GLY A 155 -2.28 8.16 -2.33
C GLY A 155 -3.01 6.81 -2.33
N THR A 156 -2.41 5.71 -2.82
CA THR A 156 -3.02 4.38 -2.67
C THR A 156 -3.07 4.00 -1.19
N THR A 157 -4.24 3.60 -0.71
CA THR A 157 -4.42 3.25 0.71
C THR A 157 -3.65 1.98 1.09
N ASP A 158 -3.23 1.91 2.36
CA ASP A 158 -2.61 0.70 2.91
C ASP A 158 -3.49 -0.54 2.74
N PHE A 159 -4.81 -0.38 2.84
CA PHE A 159 -5.76 -1.48 2.68
C PHE A 159 -5.68 -2.09 1.28
N ASN A 160 -5.70 -1.26 0.24
CA ASN A 160 -5.59 -1.72 -1.14
C ASN A 160 -4.22 -2.36 -1.41
N ARG A 161 -3.13 -1.81 -0.88
CA ARG A 161 -1.80 -2.44 -0.95
C ARG A 161 -1.77 -3.83 -0.29
N GLN A 162 -2.39 -3.99 0.89
CA GLN A 162 -2.50 -5.29 1.56
C GLN A 162 -3.25 -6.32 0.70
N LEU A 163 -4.37 -5.91 0.09
CA LEU A 163 -5.18 -6.77 -0.77
C LEU A 163 -4.42 -7.18 -2.03
N ALA A 164 -3.69 -6.24 -2.65
CA ALA A 164 -2.88 -6.53 -3.82
C ALA A 164 -1.73 -7.50 -3.53
N ILE A 165 -0.99 -7.30 -2.43
CA ILE A 165 0.04 -8.24 -2.00
C ILE A 165 -0.57 -9.63 -1.77
N LYS A 166 -1.71 -9.70 -1.08
CA LYS A 166 -2.43 -10.97 -0.84
C LYS A 166 -2.77 -11.66 -2.16
N LYS A 167 -3.36 -10.94 -3.11
CA LYS A 167 -3.79 -11.46 -4.42
C LYS A 167 -2.61 -11.96 -5.26
N LEU A 168 -1.55 -11.15 -5.37
CA LEU A 168 -0.33 -11.47 -6.12
C LEU A 168 0.38 -12.72 -5.57
N LEU A 169 0.34 -12.93 -4.25
CA LEU A 169 0.93 -14.11 -3.60
C LEU A 169 0.02 -15.34 -3.64
N HIS A 170 -1.30 -15.15 -3.59
CA HIS A 170 -2.29 -16.23 -3.66
C HIS A 170 -2.32 -16.86 -5.05
N GLN A 171 -2.25 -16.04 -6.10
CA GLN A 171 -2.25 -16.49 -7.49
C GLN A 171 -0.85 -16.34 -8.07
N PRO A 172 0.03 -17.37 -8.03
CA PRO A 172 1.37 -17.28 -8.61
C PRO A 172 1.29 -17.11 -10.14
N ARG A 173 2.32 -16.50 -10.74
CA ARG A 173 2.36 -16.31 -12.19
C ARG A 173 2.37 -17.67 -12.91
N ARG A 174 1.57 -17.78 -13.97
CA ARG A 174 1.53 -18.93 -14.87
C ARG A 174 2.10 -18.50 -16.24
N PRO A 175 2.61 -19.43 -17.07
CA PRO A 175 3.20 -19.10 -18.38
C PRO A 175 2.29 -18.30 -19.32
N HIS A 176 0.96 -18.45 -19.19
CA HIS A 176 -0.03 -17.77 -20.03
C HIS A 176 -0.53 -16.42 -19.48
N HIS A 177 0.00 -15.93 -18.35
CA HIS A 177 -0.39 -14.60 -17.87
C HIS A 177 0.28 -13.53 -18.73
N GLN A 178 -0.54 -12.78 -19.48
CA GLN A 178 -0.11 -11.49 -20.04
C GLN A 178 0.28 -10.59 -18.87
N ALA A 179 1.52 -10.13 -18.87
CA ALA A 179 2.03 -9.31 -17.79
C ALA A 179 3.12 -8.38 -18.30
N LEU A 180 2.81 -7.09 -18.21
CA LEU A 180 3.69 -5.98 -18.51
C LEU A 180 5.02 -6.04 -17.74
N LEU A 181 5.00 -6.54 -16.51
CA LEU A 181 6.17 -6.66 -15.65
C LEU A 181 6.79 -8.07 -15.71
N SER A 182 8.11 -8.15 -15.55
CA SER A 182 8.84 -9.39 -15.31
C SER A 182 8.66 -9.90 -13.88
N ASP A 183 9.01 -11.17 -13.66
CA ASP A 183 8.97 -11.77 -12.31
C ASP A 183 9.90 -11.07 -11.32
N ALA A 184 11.05 -10.60 -11.81
CA ALA A 184 12.01 -9.85 -11.00
C ALA A 184 11.45 -8.48 -10.61
N GLU A 185 10.85 -7.74 -11.56
CA GLU A 185 10.22 -6.44 -11.30
C GLU A 185 9.04 -6.57 -10.34
N GLU A 186 8.14 -7.53 -10.56
CA GLU A 186 7.01 -7.78 -9.66
C GLU A 186 7.49 -8.14 -8.25
N LEU A 187 8.55 -8.96 -8.13
CA LEU A 187 9.15 -9.28 -6.83
C LEU A 187 9.75 -8.05 -6.15
N ASN A 188 10.35 -7.13 -6.90
CA ASN A 188 10.89 -5.87 -6.36
C ASN A 188 9.75 -4.96 -5.86
N ILE A 189 8.66 -4.82 -6.63
CA ILE A 189 7.47 -4.08 -6.21
C ILE A 189 6.88 -4.71 -4.95
N LEU A 190 6.71 -6.04 -4.89
CA LEU A 190 6.18 -6.70 -3.70
C LEU A 190 7.03 -6.43 -2.45
N ARG A 191 8.36 -6.45 -2.58
CA ARG A 191 9.25 -6.12 -1.46
C ARG A 191 9.06 -4.68 -1.01
N TRP A 192 9.02 -3.75 -1.96
CA TRP A 192 8.78 -2.33 -1.67
C TRP A 192 7.42 -2.12 -1.00
N LEU A 193 6.34 -2.68 -1.55
CA LEU A 193 4.99 -2.59 -0.98
C LEU A 193 4.96 -3.09 0.46
N VAL A 194 5.58 -4.24 0.74
CA VAL A 194 5.65 -4.78 2.11
C VAL A 194 6.46 -3.88 3.05
N GLN A 195 7.55 -3.29 2.57
CA GLN A 195 8.42 -2.41 3.36
C GLN A 195 7.80 -1.04 3.65
N THR A 196 6.95 -0.54 2.75
CA THR A 196 6.25 0.75 2.93
C THR A 196 5.05 0.66 3.86
N LEU A 197 4.46 -0.53 4.03
CA LEU A 197 3.32 -0.71 4.93
C LEU A 197 3.70 -0.45 6.39
N PRO A 198 2.83 0.22 7.18
CA PRO A 198 3.01 0.30 8.62
C PRO A 198 3.12 -1.10 9.24
N PRO A 199 3.95 -1.33 10.28
CA PRO A 199 4.20 -2.66 10.82
C PRO A 199 2.93 -3.41 11.25
N THR A 200 1.96 -2.69 11.80
CA THR A 200 0.66 -3.25 12.20
C THR A 200 -0.14 -3.77 11.00
N ARG A 201 -0.11 -3.05 9.88
CA ARG A 201 -0.76 -3.41 8.61
C ARG A 201 0.00 -4.57 7.96
N MET A 202 1.32 -4.50 7.88
CA MET A 202 2.13 -5.60 7.36
C MET A 202 1.85 -6.92 8.11
N LEU A 203 1.90 -6.91 9.44
CA LEU A 203 1.62 -8.10 10.25
C LEU A 203 0.19 -8.59 10.10
N LYS A 204 -0.80 -7.69 10.03
CA LYS A 204 -2.19 -8.07 9.74
C LYS A 204 -2.29 -8.77 8.39
N MET A 205 -1.60 -8.28 7.37
CA MET A 205 -1.59 -8.88 6.03
C MET A 205 -0.93 -10.26 6.00
N PHE A 206 0.16 -10.46 6.74
CA PHE A 206 0.73 -11.80 6.89
C PHE A 206 -0.19 -12.79 7.61
N VAL A 207 -0.97 -12.32 8.60
CA VAL A 207 -2.02 -13.15 9.22
C VAL A 207 -3.13 -13.49 8.22
N MET A 208 -3.57 -12.53 7.40
CA MET A 208 -4.56 -12.79 6.33
C MET A 208 -4.05 -13.84 5.33
N LEU A 209 -2.76 -13.87 5.00
CA LEU A 209 -2.16 -14.91 4.14
C LEU A 209 -2.21 -16.30 4.79
N LYS A 210 -2.03 -16.40 6.12
CA LYS A 210 -2.22 -17.66 6.86
C LYS A 210 -3.67 -18.13 6.80
N GLU A 211 -4.62 -17.22 7.05
CA GLU A 211 -6.06 -17.53 7.00
C GLU A 211 -6.48 -18.04 5.61
N SER A 212 -5.93 -17.45 4.55
CA SER A 212 -6.11 -17.93 3.17
C SER A 212 -5.19 -19.09 2.77
N ARG A 213 -4.46 -19.71 3.73
CA ARG A 213 -3.55 -20.85 3.52
C ARG A 213 -2.48 -20.65 2.44
N VAL A 214 -2.09 -19.39 2.17
CA VAL A 214 -1.06 -19.06 1.18
C VAL A 214 0.32 -19.19 1.81
N ASN A 215 1.05 -20.25 1.47
CA ASN A 215 2.38 -20.52 2.02
C ASN A 215 3.42 -21.00 1.00
N ASN A 216 3.37 -20.49 -0.24
CA ASN A 216 4.35 -20.84 -1.26
C ASN A 216 5.76 -20.28 -0.93
N ALA A 217 6.79 -20.77 -1.65
CA ALA A 217 8.18 -20.40 -1.40
C ALA A 217 8.43 -18.88 -1.45
N ARG A 218 7.74 -18.18 -2.35
CA ARG A 218 7.80 -16.71 -2.49
C ARG A 218 7.25 -16.03 -1.24
N THR A 219 6.07 -16.45 -0.76
CA THR A 219 5.46 -15.94 0.47
C THR A 219 6.35 -16.14 1.69
N ARG A 220 6.88 -17.36 1.88
CA ARG A 220 7.80 -17.67 3.00
C ARG A 220 9.04 -16.76 2.99
N LYS A 221 9.68 -16.63 1.82
CA LYS A 221 10.88 -15.81 1.65
C LYS A 221 10.61 -14.33 1.90
N LEU A 222 9.45 -13.83 1.45
CA LEU A 222 9.03 -12.45 1.67
C LEU A 222 8.78 -12.19 3.15
N MET A 223 7.99 -13.02 3.83
CA MET A 223 7.72 -12.89 5.26
C MET A 223 9.01 -12.91 6.10
N LEU A 224 9.86 -13.91 5.90
CA LEU A 224 11.07 -14.07 6.71
C LEU A 224 12.06 -12.93 6.47
N ARG A 225 12.26 -12.48 5.22
CA ARG A 225 13.14 -11.34 4.95
C ARG A 225 12.59 -10.05 5.54
N SER A 226 11.33 -9.73 5.29
CA SER A 226 10.71 -8.49 5.77
C SER A 226 10.68 -8.38 7.29
N LEU A 227 10.60 -9.49 8.02
CA LEU A 227 10.66 -9.51 9.48
C LEU A 227 12.10 -9.51 10.00
N LEU A 228 12.91 -10.48 9.58
CA LEU A 228 14.20 -10.77 10.22
C LEU A 228 15.31 -9.80 9.81
N SER A 229 15.17 -9.10 8.68
CA SER A 229 16.12 -8.04 8.28
C SER A 229 15.76 -6.67 8.83
N HIS A 230 14.64 -6.52 9.55
CA HIS A 230 14.17 -5.20 9.94
C HIS A 230 15.01 -4.61 11.10
N PRO A 231 15.50 -3.34 11.00
CA PRO A 231 16.36 -2.75 12.04
C PRO A 231 15.72 -2.74 13.43
N ARG A 232 14.39 -2.53 13.48
CA ARG A 232 13.58 -2.47 14.70
C ARG A 232 12.98 -3.83 15.13
N LEU A 233 13.55 -4.95 14.69
CA LEU A 233 13.06 -6.29 15.02
C LEU A 233 12.85 -6.50 16.53
N GLU A 234 13.80 -6.06 17.35
CA GLU A 234 13.72 -6.17 18.82
C GLU A 234 12.48 -5.46 19.39
N LEU A 235 12.21 -4.23 18.95
CA LEU A 235 11.02 -3.47 19.34
C LEU A 235 9.72 -4.15 18.86
N TRP A 236 9.74 -4.78 17.69
CA TRP A 236 8.56 -5.50 17.20
C TRP A 236 8.29 -6.76 18.02
N CYS A 237 9.35 -7.44 18.50
CA CYS A 237 9.23 -8.62 19.33
C CYS A 237 8.46 -8.32 20.62
N THR A 238 8.71 -7.18 21.25
CA THR A 238 8.00 -6.79 22.48
C THR A 238 6.55 -6.35 22.19
N ARG A 239 6.34 -5.51 21.17
CA ARG A 239 5.01 -4.93 20.88
C ARG A 239 4.03 -5.89 20.18
N TYR A 240 4.53 -6.78 19.33
CA TYR A 240 3.72 -7.60 18.43
C TYR A 240 3.98 -9.10 18.55
N ARG A 241 4.54 -9.56 19.69
CA ARG A 241 4.99 -10.95 19.93
C ARG A 241 4.03 -12.02 19.41
N LYS A 242 2.74 -11.91 19.76
CA LYS A 242 1.70 -12.90 19.37
C LYS A 242 1.55 -12.99 17.85
N LYS A 243 1.44 -11.85 17.16
CA LYS A 243 1.31 -11.81 15.69
C LYS A 243 2.59 -12.30 15.01
N LEU A 244 3.75 -11.92 15.51
CA LEU A 244 5.03 -12.39 14.98
C LEU A 244 5.18 -13.90 15.10
N ARG A 245 4.77 -14.50 16.22
CA ARG A 245 4.76 -15.96 16.38
C ARG A 245 3.91 -16.64 15.32
N ILE A 246 2.69 -16.17 15.13
CA ILE A 246 1.76 -16.71 14.12
C ILE A 246 2.39 -16.65 12.71
N VAL A 247 3.00 -15.53 12.35
CA VAL A 247 3.62 -15.35 11.04
C VAL A 247 4.88 -16.21 10.88
N LEU A 248 5.72 -16.28 11.91
CA LEU A 248 6.94 -17.08 11.90
C LEU A 248 6.64 -18.57 11.78
N GLU A 249 5.67 -19.07 12.55
CA GLU A 249 5.22 -20.46 12.48
C GLU A 249 4.58 -20.80 11.13
N HIS A 250 3.83 -19.87 10.54
CA HIS A 250 3.29 -20.02 9.19
C HIS A 250 4.42 -20.13 8.16
N ALA A 251 5.40 -19.23 8.23
CA ALA A 251 6.49 -19.19 7.25
C ALA A 251 7.49 -20.34 7.38
N LEU A 252 7.77 -20.83 8.59
CA LEU A 252 8.70 -21.95 8.82
C LEU A 252 8.00 -23.31 8.76
N GLY A 253 6.72 -23.36 9.10
CA GLY A 253 5.98 -24.59 9.41
C GLY A 253 6.16 -25.02 10.87
N GLN A 254 5.19 -25.77 11.39
CA GLN A 254 5.13 -26.17 12.80
C GLN A 254 6.34 -27.03 13.22
N ARG A 255 6.71 -28.05 12.43
CA ARG A 255 7.86 -28.91 12.71
C ARG A 255 9.17 -28.12 12.82
N MET A 256 9.43 -27.25 11.85
CA MET A 256 10.66 -26.46 11.83
C MET A 256 10.68 -25.43 12.96
N SER A 257 9.54 -24.82 13.28
CA SER A 257 9.41 -23.91 14.42
C SER A 257 9.71 -24.62 15.74
N GLY A 258 9.28 -25.87 15.90
CA GLY A 258 9.62 -26.71 17.04
C GLY A 258 11.13 -27.01 17.14
N ILE A 259 11.78 -27.34 16.03
CA ILE A 259 13.23 -27.57 15.96
C ILE A 259 13.99 -26.28 16.31
N VAL A 260 13.62 -25.15 15.71
CA VAL A 260 14.26 -23.86 16.03
C VAL A 260 14.10 -23.54 17.51
N ARG A 261 12.89 -23.72 18.07
CA ARG A 261 12.62 -23.51 19.49
C ARG A 261 13.47 -24.39 20.41
N SER A 262 13.67 -25.66 20.07
CA SER A 262 14.49 -26.57 20.90
C SER A 262 15.97 -26.19 20.87
N ILE A 263 16.49 -25.77 19.71
CA ILE A 263 17.87 -25.29 19.58
C ILE A 263 18.06 -23.99 20.35
N THR A 264 17.20 -22.99 20.12
CA THR A 264 17.36 -21.66 20.74
C THR A 264 17.01 -21.62 22.23
N LYS A 265 16.51 -22.73 22.81
CA LYS A 265 16.36 -22.91 24.26
C LYS A 265 17.72 -23.13 24.94
N LYS A 266 18.68 -23.71 24.23
CA LYS A 266 20.05 -23.92 24.73
C LYS A 266 20.84 -22.60 24.68
N ALA A 267 21.83 -22.45 25.55
CA ALA A 267 22.75 -21.31 25.50
C ALA A 267 23.51 -21.30 24.16
N PRO A 268 23.71 -20.13 23.51
CA PRO A 268 24.38 -20.05 22.20
C PRO A 268 25.78 -20.68 22.16
N SER A 269 26.49 -20.73 23.29
CA SER A 269 27.81 -21.38 23.43
C SER A 269 27.77 -22.91 23.33
N SER A 270 26.59 -23.53 23.44
CA SER A 270 26.42 -24.98 23.45
C SER A 270 25.93 -25.57 22.13
N TRP A 271 25.70 -24.72 21.10
CA TRP A 271 25.19 -25.18 19.81
C TRP A 271 26.28 -25.89 19.00
N ASN A 272 25.99 -27.11 18.56
CA ASN A 272 26.87 -27.83 17.63
C ASN A 272 26.74 -27.32 16.18
N ASP A 273 27.67 -27.72 15.32
CA ASP A 273 27.71 -27.27 13.92
C ASP A 273 26.42 -27.57 13.14
N LYS A 274 25.76 -28.70 13.42
CA LYS A 274 24.49 -29.08 12.77
C LYS A 274 23.37 -28.11 13.17
N GLU A 275 23.28 -27.77 14.45
CA GLU A 275 22.31 -26.83 14.99
C GLU A 275 22.53 -25.42 14.43
N GLN A 276 23.78 -24.96 14.40
CA GLN A 276 24.15 -23.68 13.79
C GLN A 276 23.79 -23.62 12.31
N ASN A 277 24.04 -24.71 11.56
CA ASN A 277 23.68 -24.81 10.15
C ASN A 277 22.16 -24.77 9.93
N ILE A 278 21.36 -25.41 10.79
CA ILE A 278 19.89 -25.35 10.73
C ILE A 278 19.42 -23.91 10.96
N LEU A 279 19.91 -23.25 12.01
CA LEU A 279 19.57 -21.86 12.31
C LEU A 279 19.96 -20.92 11.17
N HIS A 280 21.15 -21.08 10.61
CA HIS A 280 21.59 -20.27 9.47
C HIS A 280 20.70 -20.49 8.24
N LYS A 281 20.43 -21.75 7.89
CA LYS A 281 19.64 -22.14 6.71
C LYS A 281 18.19 -21.66 6.77
N HIS A 282 17.56 -21.64 7.94
CA HIS A 282 16.13 -21.31 8.07
C HIS A 282 15.86 -19.91 8.61
N ILE A 283 16.79 -19.32 9.35
CA ILE A 283 16.65 -18.01 10.00
C ILE A 283 17.74 -17.05 9.53
N GLY A 284 19.01 -17.40 9.74
CA GLY A 284 20.16 -16.50 9.57
C GLY A 284 20.29 -15.90 8.17
N LYS A 285 20.06 -16.69 7.11
CA LYS A 285 20.15 -16.25 5.70
C LYS A 285 19.13 -15.17 5.30
N HIS A 286 18.12 -14.93 6.14
CA HIS A 286 17.06 -13.94 5.88
C HIS A 286 17.33 -12.60 6.56
N GLY A 287 18.25 -12.54 7.52
CA GLY A 287 18.70 -11.32 8.18
C GLY A 287 20.06 -10.84 7.65
N HIS A 288 20.56 -9.73 8.20
CA HIS A 288 21.91 -9.26 7.93
C HIS A 288 22.93 -10.12 8.68
N ALA A 289 24.05 -10.46 8.03
CA ALA A 289 25.11 -11.29 8.61
C ALA A 289 25.63 -10.73 9.94
N SER A 290 25.79 -9.40 10.04
CA SER A 290 26.23 -8.70 11.26
C SER A 290 25.23 -8.74 12.42
N GLN A 291 23.97 -9.11 12.17
CA GLN A 291 22.90 -9.09 13.17
C GLN A 291 22.39 -10.50 13.53
N GLN A 292 23.07 -11.56 13.10
CA GLN A 292 22.59 -12.94 13.30
C GLN A 292 22.31 -13.29 14.76
N LYS A 293 23.19 -12.89 15.70
CA LYS A 293 22.97 -13.12 17.15
C LYS A 293 21.68 -12.47 17.64
N LYS A 294 21.44 -11.20 17.27
CA LYS A 294 20.20 -10.47 17.57
C LYS A 294 18.98 -11.17 16.97
N VAL A 295 19.07 -11.64 15.72
CA VAL A 295 17.96 -12.32 15.04
C VAL A 295 17.61 -13.63 15.75
N TYR A 296 18.60 -14.45 16.13
CA TYR A 296 18.35 -15.71 16.83
C TYR A 296 17.72 -15.50 18.20
N GLU A 297 18.19 -14.51 18.96
CA GLU A 297 17.59 -14.15 20.25
C GLU A 297 16.14 -13.67 20.09
N CYS A 298 15.87 -12.76 19.15
CA CYS A 298 14.51 -12.30 18.83
C CYS A 298 13.59 -13.46 18.44
N VAL A 299 14.05 -14.39 17.60
CA VAL A 299 13.28 -15.58 17.20
C VAL A 299 13.01 -16.48 18.40
N SER A 300 14.00 -16.72 19.25
CA SER A 300 13.84 -17.47 20.50
C SER A 300 12.75 -16.86 21.38
N PHE A 301 12.78 -15.53 21.54
CA PHE A 301 11.80 -14.77 22.32
C PHE A 301 10.39 -14.85 21.74
N ILE A 302 10.25 -14.70 20.42
CA ILE A 302 8.97 -14.86 19.71
C ILE A 302 8.39 -16.25 19.97
N LEU A 303 9.21 -17.30 19.89
CA LEU A 303 8.83 -18.70 20.10
C LEU A 303 8.62 -19.07 21.59
N GLY A 304 8.75 -18.10 22.49
CA GLY A 304 8.35 -18.27 23.90
C GLY A 304 9.50 -18.51 24.87
N ASN A 305 10.76 -18.42 24.45
CA ASN A 305 11.88 -18.50 25.37
C ASN A 305 12.20 -17.12 25.96
N GLU A 306 12.30 -17.01 27.28
CA GLU A 306 12.68 -15.78 27.97
C GLU A 306 13.97 -15.96 28.78
N GLU A 307 14.71 -17.03 28.53
CA GLU A 307 16.03 -17.29 29.12
C GLU A 307 17.16 -16.70 28.26
N HIS A 308 18.28 -16.39 28.92
CA HIS A 308 19.52 -15.89 28.28
C HIS A 308 19.34 -14.63 27.41
N LEU A 309 18.39 -13.76 27.76
CA LEU A 309 18.16 -12.51 27.04
C LEU A 309 19.33 -11.55 27.24
N CYS A 310 19.91 -11.06 26.15
CA CYS A 310 20.97 -10.07 26.11
C CYS A 310 20.45 -8.71 25.63
N LEU A 311 19.40 -8.69 24.80
CA LEU A 311 18.84 -7.50 24.18
C LEU A 311 18.09 -6.60 25.19
N PRO A 312 18.34 -5.27 25.20
CA PRO A 312 17.81 -4.36 26.22
C PRO A 312 16.29 -4.38 26.40
N LEU A 313 15.52 -4.36 25.30
CA LEU A 313 14.06 -4.34 25.37
C LEU A 313 13.49 -5.69 25.79
N LEU A 314 14.14 -6.80 25.42
CA LEU A 314 13.70 -8.13 25.83
C LEU A 314 13.96 -8.37 27.32
N LYS A 315 15.12 -7.89 27.83
CA LYS A 315 15.42 -7.87 29.27
C LYS A 315 14.39 -7.04 30.04
N ALA A 316 14.13 -5.81 29.59
CA ALA A 316 13.13 -4.94 30.20
C ALA A 316 11.74 -5.59 30.18
N TYR A 317 11.37 -6.29 29.11
CA TYR A 317 10.11 -7.04 29.03
C TYR A 317 10.00 -8.15 30.09
N LYS A 318 11.07 -8.91 30.34
CA LYS A 318 11.09 -9.96 31.38
C LYS A 318 11.03 -9.33 32.78
N ALA A 319 11.86 -8.32 33.03
CA ALA A 319 11.93 -7.62 34.32
C ALA A 319 10.60 -6.95 34.68
N ALA A 320 9.95 -6.31 33.69
CA ALA A 320 8.65 -5.64 33.82
C ALA A 320 7.53 -6.53 34.38
N LYS A 321 7.63 -7.85 34.25
CA LYS A 321 6.64 -8.80 34.80
C LYS A 321 6.73 -8.92 36.32
N HIS A 322 7.88 -8.63 36.90
CA HIS A 322 8.13 -8.67 38.34
C HIS A 322 8.13 -7.28 38.96
N ASP A 323 8.70 -6.29 38.26
CA ASP A 323 8.70 -4.89 38.66
C ASP A 323 8.38 -4.02 37.44
N LEU A 324 7.24 -3.32 37.46
CA LEU A 324 6.75 -2.52 36.35
C LEU A 324 7.69 -1.36 35.99
N GLU A 325 8.45 -0.82 36.96
CA GLU A 325 9.37 0.32 36.77
C GLU A 325 10.55 -0.04 35.85
N GLU A 326 11.03 -1.27 35.92
CA GLU A 326 12.06 -1.83 35.01
C GLU A 326 11.61 -1.85 33.53
N GLY A 327 10.30 -1.71 33.31
CA GLY A 327 9.66 -1.60 32.00
C GLY A 327 9.72 -0.21 31.36
N LYS A 328 10.34 0.81 31.98
CA LYS A 328 10.37 2.21 31.48
C LYS A 328 10.83 2.38 30.03
N ARG A 329 11.64 1.43 29.53
CA ARG A 329 12.14 1.42 28.14
C ARG A 329 11.15 0.83 27.13
N LEU A 330 10.03 0.25 27.57
CA LEU A 330 9.05 -0.41 26.72
C LEU A 330 7.96 0.55 26.22
N PRO A 331 7.42 0.31 25.01
CA PRO A 331 6.28 1.07 24.52
C PRO A 331 5.08 1.01 25.46
N TYR A 332 4.33 2.11 25.56
CA TYR A 332 3.14 2.22 26.40
C TYR A 332 2.21 1.00 26.28
N GLU A 333 1.82 0.57 25.08
CA GLU A 333 0.87 -0.56 24.96
C GLU A 333 1.46 -1.89 25.42
N THR A 334 2.78 -2.02 25.35
CA THR A 334 3.46 -3.23 25.85
C THR A 334 3.43 -3.23 27.37
N LEU A 335 3.78 -2.10 27.98
CA LEU A 335 3.80 -1.96 29.43
C LEU A 335 2.39 -2.03 30.03
N GLU A 336 1.39 -1.42 29.40
CA GLU A 336 -0.02 -1.53 29.79
C GLU A 336 -0.54 -2.98 29.67
N GLY A 337 -0.08 -3.71 28.66
CA GLY A 337 -0.38 -5.15 28.52
C GLY A 337 0.25 -6.00 29.63
N ILE A 338 1.46 -5.65 30.08
CA ILE A 338 2.12 -6.31 31.20
C ILE A 338 1.40 -5.97 32.51
N ARG A 339 1.12 -4.68 32.75
CA ARG A 339 0.36 -4.19 33.91
C ARG A 339 -0.97 -4.92 34.06
N SER A 340 -1.79 -4.92 33.01
CA SER A 340 -3.11 -5.57 33.04
C SER A 340 -3.07 -7.09 33.31
N THR A 341 -1.93 -7.74 33.06
CA THR A 341 -1.77 -9.19 33.29
C THR A 341 -1.15 -9.50 34.65
N TYR A 342 -0.06 -8.81 35.01
CA TYR A 342 0.81 -9.14 36.14
C TYR A 342 0.71 -8.17 37.33
N HIS A 343 0.29 -6.92 37.10
CA HIS A 343 0.24 -5.85 38.11
C HIS A 343 -1.13 -5.16 38.09
N LYS A 344 -2.19 -5.91 38.38
CA LYS A 344 -3.59 -5.47 38.19
C LYS A 344 -3.98 -4.34 39.14
N GLU A 345 -3.32 -4.29 40.29
CA GLU A 345 -3.44 -3.29 41.35
C GLU A 345 -2.84 -1.92 40.96
N ILE A 346 -1.88 -1.90 40.03
CA ILE A 346 -1.28 -0.65 39.56
C ILE A 346 -2.23 0.06 38.60
N PRO A 347 -2.52 1.37 38.80
CA PRO A 347 -3.38 2.12 37.89
C PRO A 347 -2.69 2.45 36.55
N THR A 348 -3.48 2.58 35.48
CA THR A 348 -3.01 2.97 34.14
C THR A 348 -2.26 4.32 34.11
N THR A 349 -2.54 5.20 35.07
CA THR A 349 -1.87 6.52 35.21
C THR A 349 -0.37 6.38 35.50
N GLN A 350 0.04 5.36 36.25
CA GLN A 350 1.46 5.10 36.51
C GLN A 350 2.19 4.62 35.25
N VAL A 351 1.55 3.79 34.40
CA VAL A 351 2.17 3.40 33.12
C VAL A 351 2.36 4.60 32.19
N LEU A 352 1.39 5.53 32.19
CA LEU A 352 1.48 6.79 31.45
C LEU A 352 2.66 7.65 31.90
N SER A 353 2.89 7.79 33.21
CA SER A 353 4.02 8.57 33.72
C SER A 353 5.37 7.95 33.34
N LEU A 354 5.49 6.62 33.42
CA LEU A 354 6.71 5.89 33.05
C LEU A 354 7.06 5.99 31.57
N THR A 355 6.04 6.03 30.71
CA THR A 355 6.22 5.96 29.25
C THR A 355 6.02 7.29 28.53
N LYS A 356 5.88 8.40 29.26
CA LYS A 356 5.67 9.75 28.72
C LYS A 356 6.65 10.10 27.58
N GLY A 357 7.93 9.79 27.75
CA GLY A 357 8.98 10.05 26.76
C GLY A 357 8.94 9.14 25.52
N GLN A 358 8.14 8.08 25.54
CA GLN A 358 8.04 7.08 24.46
C GLN A 358 6.71 7.12 23.68
N LEU A 359 5.76 7.93 24.12
CA LEU A 359 4.47 8.07 23.44
C LEU A 359 4.66 8.65 22.03
N THR A 360 4.08 7.97 21.05
CA THR A 360 4.02 8.48 19.67
C THR A 360 3.10 9.69 19.59
N GLU A 361 3.34 10.57 18.61
CA GLU A 361 2.52 11.76 18.38
C GLU A 361 1.02 11.46 18.20
N GLY A 362 0.67 10.31 17.61
CA GLY A 362 -0.73 9.89 17.50
C GLY A 362 -1.34 9.40 18.82
N GLN A 363 -0.53 8.80 19.70
CA GLN A 363 -0.96 8.42 21.05
C GLN A 363 -1.12 9.65 21.94
N LYS A 364 -0.26 10.67 21.79
CA LYS A 364 -0.35 11.91 22.56
C LYS A 364 -1.74 12.55 22.46
N ILE A 365 -2.32 12.66 21.25
CA ILE A 365 -3.68 13.17 21.05
C ILE A 365 -4.73 12.29 21.76
N GLY A 366 -4.73 10.98 21.50
CA GLY A 366 -5.75 10.07 22.04
C GLY A 366 -5.67 9.87 23.55
N MET A 367 -4.51 10.10 24.15
CA MET A 367 -4.23 9.88 25.57
C MET A 367 -4.27 11.15 26.41
N GLN A 368 -4.51 12.33 25.83
CA GLN A 368 -4.64 13.58 26.57
C GLN A 368 -5.75 13.53 27.63
N ARG A 369 -6.92 12.94 27.35
CA ARG A 369 -7.97 12.77 28.38
C ARG A 369 -7.49 11.94 29.58
N ALA A 370 -6.68 10.92 29.34
CA ALA A 370 -6.13 10.08 30.40
C ALA A 370 -4.96 10.77 31.13
N ALA A 371 -4.18 11.57 30.41
CA ALA A 371 -3.07 12.33 30.95
C ALA A 371 -3.52 13.54 31.78
N GLU A 372 -4.54 14.28 31.33
CA GLU A 372 -5.22 15.37 32.08
C GLU A 372 -5.78 14.84 33.41
N LYS A 373 -6.49 13.70 33.38
CA LYS A 373 -6.97 13.02 34.59
C LYS A 373 -5.85 12.54 35.51
N ALA A 374 -4.65 12.33 34.97
CA ALA A 374 -3.47 11.90 35.71
C ALA A 374 -2.55 13.06 36.14
N GLY A 375 -2.92 14.32 35.84
CA GLY A 375 -2.06 15.48 36.09
C GLY A 375 -0.76 15.49 35.26
N VAL A 376 -0.71 14.74 34.16
CA VAL A 376 0.46 14.63 33.29
C VAL A 376 0.31 15.54 32.08
N GLU A 377 1.13 16.59 32.01
CA GLU A 377 1.14 17.50 30.87
C GLU A 377 1.77 16.83 29.64
N VAL A 378 0.96 16.53 28.61
CA VAL A 378 1.42 15.98 27.33
C VAL A 378 1.52 17.12 26.31
N THR A 379 2.75 17.44 25.90
CA THR A 379 3.04 18.49 24.92
C THR A 379 2.49 18.10 23.54
N PHE A 380 1.48 18.81 23.06
CA PHE A 380 0.87 18.65 21.74
C PHE A 380 1.47 19.67 20.77
N ASP A 381 2.02 19.18 19.67
CA ASP A 381 2.56 20.01 18.58
C ASP A 381 1.69 19.82 17.32
N PRO A 382 0.80 20.78 17.00
CA PRO A 382 -0.05 20.71 15.82
C PRO A 382 0.73 20.50 14.52
N ASN A 383 1.96 21.02 14.42
CA ASN A 383 2.76 20.96 13.19
C ASN A 383 3.15 19.53 12.81
N LYS A 384 3.26 18.61 13.78
CA LYS A 384 3.62 17.20 13.55
C LYS A 384 2.44 16.32 13.14
N GLN A 385 1.22 16.85 13.17
CA GLN A 385 0.01 16.08 12.89
C GLN A 385 -0.45 16.25 11.44
N SER A 386 -1.22 15.30 10.91
CA SER A 386 -1.88 15.46 9.62
C SER A 386 -3.06 16.43 9.72
N ALA A 387 -3.36 17.19 8.66
CA ALA A 387 -4.51 18.10 8.63
C ALA A 387 -5.84 17.42 9.02
N LEU A 388 -6.06 16.19 8.52
CA LEU A 388 -7.23 15.38 8.86
C LEU A 388 -7.38 15.14 10.38
N ARG A 389 -6.28 14.86 11.08
CA ARG A 389 -6.31 14.66 12.54
C ARG A 389 -6.55 15.94 13.30
N LEU A 390 -6.04 17.06 12.78
CA LEU A 390 -6.27 18.37 13.39
C LEU A 390 -7.76 18.74 13.32
N TYR A 391 -8.45 18.56 12.17
CA TYR A 391 -9.89 18.80 12.12
C TYR A 391 -10.69 17.87 13.04
N ILE A 392 -10.41 16.57 13.03
CA ILE A 392 -11.09 15.61 13.94
C ILE A 392 -10.91 16.06 15.39
N TYR A 393 -9.69 16.44 15.77
CA TYR A 393 -9.40 16.96 17.09
C TYR A 393 -10.16 18.27 17.38
N SER A 394 -10.21 19.18 16.42
CA SER A 394 -10.91 20.47 16.55
C SER A 394 -12.42 20.33 16.69
N PHE A 395 -13.03 19.31 16.06
CA PHE A 395 -14.45 19.02 16.29
C PHE A 395 -14.72 18.55 17.72
N GLU A 396 -13.76 17.88 18.38
CA GLU A 396 -13.93 17.39 19.76
C GLU A 396 -13.56 18.42 20.83
N ARG A 397 -12.58 19.29 20.55
CA ARG A 397 -11.96 20.17 21.57
C ARG A 397 -12.03 21.67 21.23
N GLY A 398 -12.49 22.01 20.03
CA GLY A 398 -12.49 23.38 19.51
C GLY A 398 -11.25 23.71 18.67
N MET A 399 -11.33 24.83 17.97
CA MET A 399 -10.27 25.33 17.08
C MET A 399 -9.49 26.44 17.78
N ASP A 400 -8.24 26.18 18.14
CA ASP A 400 -7.31 27.19 18.65
C ASP A 400 -6.43 27.80 17.53
N GLU A 401 -5.78 28.92 17.84
CA GLU A 401 -4.95 29.66 16.88
C GLU A 401 -3.73 28.86 16.41
N SER A 402 -3.15 28.02 17.27
CA SER A 402 -2.00 27.18 16.92
C SER A 402 -2.37 26.10 15.90
N ILE A 403 -3.57 25.54 16.02
CA ILE A 403 -4.13 24.56 15.08
C ILE A 403 -4.48 25.23 13.77
N LYS A 404 -5.10 26.43 13.79
CA LYS A 404 -5.39 27.21 12.59
C LYS A 404 -4.12 27.48 11.78
N GLN A 405 -3.06 27.96 12.42
CA GLN A 405 -1.78 28.22 11.77
C GLN A 405 -1.15 26.94 11.19
N ALA A 406 -1.22 25.82 11.93
CA ALA A 406 -0.70 24.54 11.44
C ALA A 406 -1.52 23.99 10.25
N LEU A 407 -2.84 24.16 10.25
CA LEU A 407 -3.72 23.82 9.13
C LEU A 407 -3.41 24.68 7.90
N GLN A 408 -3.29 26.00 8.08
CA GLN A 408 -2.96 26.93 6.99
C GLN A 408 -1.60 26.58 6.36
N LYS A 409 -0.56 26.33 7.18
CA LYS A 409 0.75 25.91 6.69
C LYS A 409 0.68 24.62 5.87
N LYS A 410 -0.11 23.64 6.33
CA LYS A 410 -0.30 22.36 5.61
C LYS A 410 -1.07 22.54 4.31
N ALA A 411 -2.09 23.40 4.32
CA ALA A 411 -2.84 23.76 3.13
C ALA A 411 -1.93 24.39 2.07
N THR A 412 -1.11 25.38 2.44
CA THR A 412 -0.13 26.01 1.54
C THR A 412 0.87 25.00 0.97
N GLN A 413 1.41 24.10 1.81
CA GLN A 413 2.33 23.04 1.38
C GLN A 413 1.66 22.06 0.40
N ALA A 414 0.43 21.63 0.68
CA ALA A 414 -0.31 20.77 -0.22
C ALA A 414 -0.62 21.47 -1.56
N ALA A 415 -0.99 22.75 -1.50
CA ALA A 415 -1.31 23.55 -2.66
C ALA A 415 -0.10 23.77 -3.58
N GLN A 416 1.12 23.83 -3.03
CA GLN A 416 2.38 23.89 -3.81
C GLN A 416 2.62 22.67 -4.70
N ASN A 417 2.02 21.52 -4.38
CA ASN A 417 2.15 20.31 -5.18
C ASN A 417 1.10 20.22 -6.29
N LEU A 418 0.19 21.18 -6.41
CA LEU A 418 -0.78 21.23 -7.50
C LEU A 418 -0.12 21.82 -8.75
N PRO A 419 -0.42 21.24 -9.94
CA PRO A 419 0.16 21.70 -11.20
C PRO A 419 -0.40 23.04 -11.68
N THR A 420 -1.53 23.48 -11.10
CA THR A 420 -2.29 24.65 -11.54
C THR A 420 -2.68 25.50 -10.36
N ARG A 421 -2.73 26.82 -10.57
CA ARG A 421 -3.29 27.83 -9.66
C ARG A 421 -4.45 28.53 -10.37
N TRP A 422 -5.38 29.08 -9.58
CA TRP A 422 -6.57 29.76 -10.10
C TRP A 422 -6.60 31.21 -9.62
N LYS A 423 -7.22 32.11 -10.39
CA LYS A 423 -7.44 33.48 -9.89
C LYS A 423 -8.63 33.45 -8.94
N HIS A 424 -9.76 32.89 -9.37
CA HIS A 424 -10.96 32.74 -8.55
C HIS A 424 -11.47 31.29 -8.56
N ALA A 425 -11.46 30.62 -7.40
CA ALA A 425 -12.08 29.31 -7.23
C ALA A 425 -13.42 29.38 -6.48
N GLY A 426 -14.47 28.80 -7.07
CA GLY A 426 -15.74 28.54 -6.37
C GLY A 426 -15.68 27.19 -5.65
N LEU A 427 -15.93 27.17 -4.34
CA LEU A 427 -15.89 25.97 -3.51
C LEU A 427 -17.29 25.68 -2.95
N LEU A 428 -17.91 24.61 -3.44
CA LEU A 428 -19.19 24.11 -2.95
C LEU A 428 -18.95 22.97 -1.97
N VAL A 429 -19.17 23.19 -0.68
CA VAL A 429 -18.93 22.21 0.38
C VAL A 429 -20.25 21.60 0.80
N ASP A 430 -20.39 20.30 0.58
CA ASP A 430 -21.51 19.54 1.10
C ASP A 430 -21.33 19.32 2.61
N ALA A 431 -22.33 19.72 3.38
CA ALA A 431 -22.41 19.54 4.82
C ALA A 431 -23.73 18.87 5.21
N SER A 432 -24.26 18.02 4.33
CA SER A 432 -25.36 17.10 4.60
C SER A 432 -25.09 16.21 5.82
N ALA A 433 -26.13 15.59 6.37
CA ALA A 433 -25.98 14.57 7.42
C ALA A 433 -25.04 13.41 7.03
N SER A 434 -24.94 13.03 5.74
CA SER A 434 -24.10 11.90 5.32
C SER A 434 -22.60 12.20 5.41
N MET A 435 -22.22 13.49 5.39
CA MET A 435 -20.84 13.93 5.60
C MET A 435 -20.34 13.74 7.04
N MET A 436 -21.22 13.36 7.98
CA MET A 436 -20.83 12.81 9.29
C MET A 436 -20.06 11.50 9.15
N GLY A 437 -20.34 10.69 8.13
CA GLY A 437 -19.77 9.36 7.97
C GLY A 437 -20.31 8.33 8.97
N ASP A 438 -19.69 7.14 8.98
CA ASP A 438 -20.06 6.04 9.88
C ASP A 438 -19.61 6.31 11.34
N SER A 439 -20.34 5.72 12.30
CA SER A 439 -20.05 5.81 13.75
C SER A 439 -18.61 5.43 14.13
N THR A 440 -17.98 4.50 13.40
CA THR A 440 -16.59 4.09 13.65
C THR A 440 -15.55 5.07 13.10
N GLN A 441 -15.98 6.01 12.26
CA GLN A 441 -15.15 7.03 11.60
C GLN A 441 -15.86 8.39 11.51
N ALA A 442 -16.51 8.79 12.59
CA ALA A 442 -17.27 10.05 12.64
C ALA A 442 -16.41 11.24 12.18
N LEU A 443 -17.03 12.14 11.41
CA LEU A 443 -16.48 13.38 10.88
C LEU A 443 -15.28 13.23 9.93
N ARG A 444 -14.90 12.01 9.56
CA ARG A 444 -13.81 11.81 8.60
C ARG A 444 -14.12 12.43 7.22
N PRO A 445 -15.31 12.20 6.59
CA PRO A 445 -15.61 12.79 5.29
C PRO A 445 -15.56 14.33 5.33
N MET A 446 -16.23 14.92 6.32
CA MET A 446 -16.19 16.38 6.53
C MET A 446 -14.77 16.89 6.75
N SER A 447 -13.97 16.24 7.59
CA SER A 447 -12.59 16.67 7.86
C SER A 447 -11.71 16.61 6.61
N VAL A 448 -11.92 15.65 5.71
CA VAL A 448 -11.23 15.61 4.40
C VAL A 448 -11.70 16.75 3.51
N ALA A 449 -13.01 17.03 3.45
CA ALA A 449 -13.55 18.13 2.68
C ALA A 449 -13.05 19.49 3.18
N LEU A 450 -13.02 19.76 4.48
CA LEU A 450 -12.46 21.00 5.04
C LEU A 450 -10.96 21.16 4.76
N ALA A 451 -10.19 20.08 4.90
CA ALA A 451 -8.77 20.11 4.56
C ALA A 451 -8.52 20.38 3.07
N THR A 452 -9.39 19.82 2.21
CA THR A 452 -9.33 20.02 0.76
C THR A 452 -9.77 21.43 0.38
N ARG A 453 -10.81 21.97 1.03
CA ARG A 453 -11.23 23.37 0.92
C ARG A 453 -10.04 24.29 1.19
N ASP A 454 -9.36 24.12 2.32
CA ASP A 454 -8.26 25.03 2.70
C ASP A 454 -7.08 24.93 1.74
N MET A 455 -6.76 23.73 1.23
CA MET A 455 -5.77 23.57 0.17
C MET A 455 -6.16 24.31 -1.12
N LEU A 456 -7.41 24.18 -1.57
CA LEU A 456 -7.89 24.83 -2.80
C LEU A 456 -7.96 26.35 -2.65
N ARG A 457 -8.33 26.86 -1.46
CA ARG A 457 -8.23 28.29 -1.13
C ARG A 457 -6.78 28.77 -1.22
N ALA A 458 -5.84 28.03 -0.63
CA ALA A 458 -4.41 28.32 -0.73
C ALA A 458 -3.84 28.14 -2.15
N ALA A 459 -4.60 27.57 -3.09
CA ALA A 459 -4.26 27.46 -4.50
C ALA A 459 -4.92 28.50 -5.40
N SER A 460 -5.64 29.44 -4.82
CA SER A 460 -6.36 30.47 -5.56
C SER A 460 -6.01 31.86 -5.02
N GLU A 461 -6.04 32.90 -5.87
CA GLU A 461 -5.87 34.29 -5.42
C GLU A 461 -7.07 34.75 -4.59
N THR A 462 -8.28 34.41 -5.07
CA THR A 462 -9.57 34.59 -4.39
C THR A 462 -10.37 33.30 -4.40
N SER A 463 -11.31 33.17 -3.45
CA SER A 463 -12.19 32.01 -3.38
C SER A 463 -13.57 32.38 -2.83
N SER A 464 -14.63 31.96 -3.50
CA SER A 464 -16.00 31.99 -2.94
C SER A 464 -16.29 30.61 -2.34
N VAL A 465 -16.74 30.54 -1.09
CA VAL A 465 -17.08 29.27 -0.43
C VAL A 465 -18.55 29.27 -0.05
N LEU A 466 -19.26 28.22 -0.44
CA LEU A 466 -20.66 28.03 -0.12
C LEU A 466 -20.84 26.65 0.53
N TYR A 467 -21.52 26.62 1.67
CA TYR A 467 -21.86 25.38 2.38
C TYR A 467 -23.31 25.03 2.11
N CYS A 468 -23.56 23.81 1.65
CA CYS A 468 -24.90 23.30 1.45
C CYS A 468 -25.27 22.35 2.59
N GLY A 469 -26.25 22.73 3.40
CA GLY A 469 -26.58 22.03 4.64
C GLY A 469 -25.59 22.36 5.77
N GLY A 470 -25.75 21.69 6.90
CA GLY A 470 -24.86 21.83 8.05
C GLY A 470 -25.00 23.14 8.82
N ARG A 471 -24.27 23.22 9.93
CA ARG A 471 -24.03 24.47 10.68
C ARG A 471 -22.58 24.89 10.46
N HIS A 472 -22.36 26.05 9.85
CA HIS A 472 -21.03 26.61 9.66
C HIS A 472 -20.70 27.61 10.78
N GLU A 473 -19.48 27.51 11.32
CA GLU A 473 -18.93 28.46 12.29
C GLU A 473 -17.79 29.23 11.62
N GLU A 474 -18.03 30.50 11.28
CA GLU A 474 -17.07 31.32 10.53
C GLU A 474 -15.75 31.54 11.29
N GLU A 475 -15.82 31.81 12.60
CA GLU A 475 -14.65 32.08 13.44
C GLU A 475 -13.67 30.90 13.50
N THR A 476 -14.20 29.68 13.58
CA THR A 476 -13.41 28.45 13.69
C THR A 476 -13.12 27.84 12.31
N GLY A 477 -13.91 28.21 11.30
CA GLY A 477 -13.88 27.60 9.97
C GLY A 477 -14.39 26.14 9.98
N LEU A 478 -14.99 25.68 11.07
CA LEU A 478 -15.58 24.35 11.21
C LEU A 478 -16.98 24.32 10.60
N THR A 479 -17.37 23.15 10.11
CA THR A 479 -18.71 22.91 9.58
C THR A 479 -19.23 21.59 10.13
N TYR A 480 -20.35 21.64 10.83
CA TYR A 480 -20.98 20.49 11.49
C TYR A 480 -22.06 19.95 10.54
N PRO A 481 -21.88 18.72 10.01
CA PRO A 481 -22.81 18.21 9.01
C PRO A 481 -24.19 17.90 9.61
N CYS A 482 -25.25 18.41 9.00
CA CYS A 482 -26.63 18.14 9.39
C CYS A 482 -27.64 18.51 8.28
N GLY A 483 -28.81 17.85 8.29
CA GLY A 483 -29.90 18.16 7.36
C GLY A 483 -29.66 17.68 5.92
N GLY A 484 -30.54 18.14 5.01
CA GLY A 484 -30.44 17.91 3.57
C GLY A 484 -29.63 18.99 2.86
N THR A 485 -29.44 18.82 1.54
CA THR A 485 -28.49 19.61 0.74
C THR A 485 -29.10 19.95 -0.62
N SER A 486 -29.11 21.23 -1.01
CA SER A 486 -29.42 21.68 -2.37
C SER A 486 -28.13 22.09 -3.10
N LEU A 487 -27.38 21.09 -3.59
CA LEU A 487 -26.12 21.33 -4.31
C LEU A 487 -26.35 22.14 -5.60
N ALA A 488 -27.48 21.91 -6.26
CA ALA A 488 -27.86 22.60 -7.49
C ALA A 488 -28.02 24.11 -7.31
N GLU A 489 -28.70 24.55 -6.24
CA GLU A 489 -28.85 25.98 -5.93
C GLU A 489 -27.52 26.62 -5.56
N GLY A 490 -26.73 25.93 -4.73
CA GLY A 490 -25.40 26.40 -4.35
C GLY A 490 -24.46 26.56 -5.54
N LEU A 491 -24.53 25.66 -6.54
CA LEU A 491 -23.79 25.80 -7.79
C LEU A 491 -24.21 27.07 -8.56
N ILE A 492 -25.52 27.31 -8.70
CA ILE A 492 -26.02 28.51 -9.39
C ILE A 492 -25.54 29.77 -8.67
N GLN A 493 -25.57 29.79 -7.34
CA GLN A 493 -25.10 30.93 -6.55
C GLN A 493 -23.60 31.18 -6.75
N LEU A 494 -22.77 30.14 -6.70
CA LEU A 494 -21.32 30.28 -6.92
C LEU A 494 -20.98 30.78 -8.33
N LEU A 495 -21.75 30.37 -9.35
CA LEU A 495 -21.50 30.80 -10.73
C LEU A 495 -21.80 32.29 -10.97
N ARG A 496 -22.56 32.95 -10.09
CA ARG A 496 -22.81 34.40 -10.18
C ARG A 496 -21.55 35.23 -10.02
N ASP A 497 -20.59 34.74 -9.23
CA ASP A 497 -19.29 35.40 -9.00
C ASP A 497 -18.30 35.15 -10.16
N THR A 498 -18.73 34.47 -11.23
CA THR A 498 -17.90 34.15 -12.41
C THR A 498 -16.54 33.50 -12.09
N PRO A 499 -16.51 32.43 -11.27
CA PRO A 499 -15.24 31.78 -10.93
C PRO A 499 -14.57 31.14 -12.16
N ASP A 500 -13.24 31.06 -12.14
CA ASP A 500 -12.46 30.37 -13.17
C ASP A 500 -12.68 28.85 -13.13
N VAL A 501 -13.02 28.33 -11.96
CA VAL A 501 -13.24 26.90 -11.70
C VAL A 501 -14.19 26.71 -10.51
N VAL A 502 -14.99 25.65 -10.53
CA VAL A 502 -15.80 25.23 -9.39
C VAL A 502 -15.38 23.85 -8.91
N PHE A 503 -15.21 23.71 -7.60
CA PHE A 503 -14.94 22.45 -6.91
C PHE A 503 -16.10 22.09 -5.99
N ILE A 504 -16.68 20.92 -6.18
CA ILE A 504 -17.75 20.38 -5.34
C ILE A 504 -17.16 19.31 -4.42
N LEU A 505 -17.20 19.54 -3.11
CA LEU A 505 -16.69 18.64 -2.09
C LEU A 505 -17.87 17.88 -1.47
N SER A 506 -18.15 16.66 -1.95
CA SER A 506 -19.34 15.89 -1.56
C SER A 506 -19.08 14.38 -1.63
N ASP A 507 -19.80 13.61 -0.82
CA ASP A 507 -19.82 12.15 -0.90
C ASP A 507 -20.52 11.64 -2.19
N GLY A 508 -21.21 12.52 -2.93
CA GLY A 508 -21.83 12.24 -4.21
C GLY A 508 -23.33 11.91 -4.14
N TYR A 509 -23.95 12.03 -2.97
CA TYR A 509 -25.38 11.79 -2.81
C TYR A 509 -26.16 13.11 -2.86
N GLU A 510 -26.98 13.27 -3.88
CA GLU A 510 -27.93 14.37 -3.99
C GLU A 510 -29.34 13.85 -3.74
N ASN A 511 -30.04 14.40 -2.74
CA ASN A 511 -31.36 13.92 -2.31
C ASN A 511 -32.45 15.00 -2.38
N SER A 512 -32.17 16.18 -2.97
CA SER A 512 -33.11 17.31 -2.95
C SER A 512 -33.21 18.08 -4.29
N PRO A 513 -33.83 17.51 -5.34
CA PRO A 513 -34.04 16.08 -5.59
C PRO A 513 -32.82 15.45 -6.27
N ALA A 514 -32.78 14.12 -6.33
CA ALA A 514 -31.68 13.40 -6.97
C ALA A 514 -31.54 13.72 -8.47
N GLY A 515 -30.31 14.03 -8.91
CA GLY A 515 -29.98 14.30 -10.31
C GLY A 515 -30.19 15.76 -10.74
N ARG A 516 -30.67 16.63 -9.85
CA ARG A 516 -30.92 18.04 -10.12
C ARG A 516 -29.64 18.79 -10.50
N LEU A 517 -28.50 18.48 -9.87
CA LEU A 517 -27.23 19.10 -10.23
C LEU A 517 -26.86 18.81 -11.69
N ALA A 518 -27.07 17.58 -12.15
CA ALA A 518 -26.78 17.19 -13.53
C ALA A 518 -27.68 17.92 -14.53
N GLU A 519 -28.96 18.12 -14.20
CA GLU A 519 -29.89 18.93 -14.99
C GLU A 519 -29.42 20.39 -15.09
N VAL A 520 -29.08 21.00 -13.95
CA VAL A 520 -28.56 22.38 -13.90
C VAL A 520 -27.29 22.51 -14.73
N ILE A 521 -26.34 21.58 -14.61
CA ILE A 521 -25.10 21.59 -15.39
C ILE A 521 -25.39 21.54 -16.90
N LYS A 522 -26.35 20.72 -17.34
CA LYS A 522 -26.75 20.69 -18.76
C LYS A 522 -27.31 22.04 -19.22
N GLN A 523 -28.12 22.71 -18.40
CA GLN A 523 -28.70 24.00 -18.77
C GLN A 523 -27.68 25.13 -18.79
N ILE A 524 -26.79 25.24 -17.79
CA ILE A 524 -25.75 26.29 -17.79
C ILE A 524 -24.80 26.14 -18.99
N ARG A 525 -24.51 24.91 -19.43
CA ARG A 525 -23.70 24.66 -20.65
C ARG A 525 -24.41 25.12 -21.91
N LYS A 526 -25.74 24.91 -22.01
CA LYS A 526 -26.56 25.45 -23.11
C LYS A 526 -26.60 26.98 -23.11
N LEU A 527 -26.50 27.61 -21.95
CA LEU A 527 -26.38 29.06 -21.80
C LEU A 527 -24.98 29.60 -22.12
N GLY A 528 -24.04 28.75 -22.55
CA GLY A 528 -22.67 29.15 -22.90
C GLY A 528 -21.73 29.30 -21.69
N ILE A 529 -22.17 28.96 -20.48
CA ILE A 529 -21.33 29.00 -19.28
C ILE A 529 -20.46 27.75 -19.26
N ASN A 530 -19.17 27.93 -19.59
CA ASN A 530 -18.20 26.84 -19.74
C ASN A 530 -17.23 26.69 -18.56
N THR A 531 -17.48 27.35 -17.43
CA THR A 531 -16.67 27.21 -16.21
C THR A 531 -16.44 25.73 -15.87
N PRO A 532 -15.19 25.26 -15.77
CA PRO A 532 -14.85 23.90 -15.37
C PRO A 532 -15.41 23.56 -13.99
N ILE A 533 -15.97 22.37 -13.83
CA ILE A 533 -16.54 21.89 -12.58
C ILE A 533 -15.92 20.53 -12.26
N TYR A 534 -15.41 20.34 -11.04
CA TYR A 534 -14.83 19.09 -10.57
C TYR A 534 -15.51 18.66 -9.27
N GLN A 535 -15.83 17.38 -9.13
CA GLN A 535 -16.28 16.80 -7.88
C GLN A 535 -15.10 16.13 -7.18
N PHE A 536 -14.84 16.47 -5.92
CA PHE A 536 -13.96 15.71 -5.03
C PHE A 536 -14.79 14.92 -4.03
N SER A 537 -14.58 13.60 -4.02
CA SER A 537 -15.30 12.71 -3.11
C SER A 537 -14.37 12.05 -2.09
N PRO A 538 -14.67 12.22 -0.78
CA PRO A 538 -13.89 11.60 0.28
C PRO A 538 -14.27 10.15 0.58
N VAL A 539 -15.31 9.62 -0.07
CA VAL A 539 -15.95 8.34 0.26
C VAL A 539 -16.02 7.45 -0.97
N PHE A 540 -15.78 6.15 -0.76
CA PHE A 540 -16.03 5.12 -1.77
C PHE A 540 -17.50 4.65 -1.70
N GLY A 541 -18.22 4.64 -2.83
CA GLY A 541 -19.58 4.10 -2.91
C GLY A 541 -19.55 2.65 -3.38
N ALA A 542 -19.92 1.70 -2.53
CA ALA A 542 -19.83 0.27 -2.87
C ALA A 542 -20.83 -0.09 -3.99
N GLU A 543 -22.04 0.49 -3.94
CA GLU A 543 -23.11 0.30 -4.93
C GLU A 543 -22.74 0.86 -6.31
N SER A 544 -21.91 1.90 -6.36
CA SER A 544 -21.44 2.50 -7.60
C SER A 544 -20.18 1.83 -8.15
N GLY A 545 -19.57 0.91 -7.40
CA GLY A 545 -18.34 0.23 -7.79
C GLY A 545 -17.16 1.18 -8.03
N GLY A 546 -17.23 2.40 -7.48
CA GLY A 546 -16.38 3.55 -7.79
C GLY A 546 -16.69 4.73 -6.86
N LEU A 547 -16.43 5.94 -7.32
CA LEU A 547 -17.05 7.12 -6.71
C LEU A 547 -18.48 7.29 -7.20
N ARG A 548 -19.36 7.77 -6.34
CA ARG A 548 -20.67 8.26 -6.75
C ARG A 548 -20.51 9.60 -7.46
N CYS A 549 -20.83 9.66 -8.75
CA CYS A 549 -20.78 10.88 -9.54
C CYS A 549 -22.10 11.65 -9.46
N LEU A 550 -22.07 12.92 -9.07
CA LEU A 550 -23.26 13.79 -9.01
C LEU A 550 -23.83 14.07 -10.41
N ALA A 551 -22.95 14.25 -11.40
CA ALA A 551 -23.32 14.51 -12.78
C ALA A 551 -22.42 13.70 -13.72
N LYS A 552 -22.73 12.40 -13.83
CA LYS A 552 -21.99 11.46 -14.69
C LYS A 552 -21.88 11.98 -16.12
N ASP A 553 -20.70 11.80 -16.73
CA ASP A 553 -20.34 12.23 -18.09
C ASP A 553 -20.31 13.76 -18.32
N LEU A 554 -20.72 14.57 -17.33
CA LEU A 554 -20.71 16.04 -17.42
C LEU A 554 -19.57 16.66 -16.61
N ILE A 555 -19.25 16.08 -15.46
CA ILE A 555 -18.15 16.53 -14.61
C ILE A 555 -17.29 15.34 -14.15
N PRO A 556 -15.96 15.51 -14.05
CA PRO A 556 -15.08 14.52 -13.44
C PRO A 556 -15.28 14.44 -11.92
N ALA A 557 -15.42 13.21 -11.41
CA ALA A 557 -15.34 12.91 -9.98
C ALA A 557 -13.96 12.37 -9.62
N LEU A 558 -13.34 12.91 -8.58
CA LEU A 558 -11.95 12.66 -8.19
C LEU A 558 -11.86 12.17 -6.73
N PRO A 559 -11.06 11.12 -6.45
CA PRO A 559 -10.98 10.51 -5.12
C PRO A 559 -10.03 11.28 -4.20
N VAL A 560 -10.46 11.72 -3.02
CA VAL A 560 -9.57 12.42 -2.07
C VAL A 560 -9.61 11.79 -0.69
N THR A 561 -8.46 11.45 -0.11
CA THR A 561 -8.38 10.99 1.30
C THR A 561 -7.54 11.89 2.18
N SER A 562 -6.71 12.71 1.56
CA SER A 562 -5.90 13.74 2.18
C SER A 562 -5.52 14.76 1.10
N PRO A 563 -5.46 16.06 1.41
CA PRO A 563 -5.00 17.08 0.46
C PRO A 563 -3.55 16.86 -0.02
N GLN A 564 -2.75 16.09 0.73
CA GLN A 564 -1.37 15.80 0.35
C GLN A 564 -1.26 14.71 -0.73
N ASP A 565 -2.34 13.94 -0.96
CA ASP A 565 -2.38 12.76 -1.82
C ASP A 565 -3.07 13.04 -3.16
N MET A 566 -2.83 14.22 -3.76
CA MET A 566 -3.49 14.67 -5.00
C MET A 566 -2.96 14.00 -6.28
N GLY A 567 -1.92 13.18 -6.19
CA GLY A 567 -1.35 12.48 -7.35
C GLY A 567 -2.35 11.57 -8.06
N LEU A 568 -3.18 10.82 -7.32
CA LEU A 568 -4.21 9.95 -7.89
C LEU A 568 -5.34 10.72 -8.59
N PRO A 569 -5.97 11.75 -7.97
CA PRO A 569 -6.89 12.66 -8.64
C PRO A 569 -6.39 13.19 -9.98
N LEU A 570 -5.17 13.73 -10.01
CA LEU A 570 -4.60 14.34 -11.20
C LEU A 570 -4.39 13.30 -12.31
N LEU A 571 -3.86 12.12 -11.96
CA LEU A 571 -3.70 11.02 -12.91
C LEU A 571 -5.05 10.54 -13.47
N LYS A 572 -6.10 10.46 -12.63
CA LYS A 572 -7.44 10.10 -13.09
C LYS A 572 -7.99 11.12 -14.08
N GLY A 573 -7.82 12.41 -13.81
CA GLY A 573 -8.20 13.48 -14.75
C GLY A 573 -7.49 13.34 -16.10
N MET A 574 -6.19 13.01 -16.09
CA MET A 574 -5.43 12.77 -17.32
C MET A 574 -5.90 11.51 -18.07
N LEU A 575 -6.22 10.42 -17.37
CA LEU A 575 -6.71 9.16 -17.98
C LEU A 575 -8.02 9.34 -18.75
N GLN A 576 -8.87 10.29 -18.36
CA GLN A 576 -10.13 10.58 -19.03
C GLN A 576 -9.94 11.31 -20.37
N ASN A 577 -8.85 12.08 -20.50
CA ASN A 577 -8.57 12.91 -21.68
C ASN A 577 -7.54 12.25 -22.63
N GLU A 578 -6.44 11.72 -22.09
CA GLU A 578 -5.33 11.13 -22.84
C GLU A 578 -4.86 9.80 -22.20
N PRO A 579 -5.63 8.71 -22.32
CA PRO A 579 -5.41 7.48 -21.55
C PRO A 579 -4.04 6.84 -21.79
N VAL A 580 -3.55 6.79 -23.03
CA VAL A 580 -2.26 6.19 -23.38
C VAL A 580 -1.10 6.96 -22.76
N LYS A 581 -1.09 8.29 -22.91
CA LYS A 581 -0.04 9.16 -22.32
C LYS A 581 -0.07 9.13 -20.80
N ALA A 582 -1.26 9.11 -20.19
CA ALA A 582 -1.40 9.00 -18.75
C ALA A 582 -0.82 7.68 -18.22
N LEU A 583 -1.04 6.56 -18.93
CA LEU A 583 -0.44 5.26 -18.58
C LEU A 583 1.09 5.25 -18.75
N GLN A 584 1.60 5.90 -19.80
CA GLN A 584 3.04 6.10 -19.99
C GLN A 584 3.68 6.90 -18.84
N GLY A 585 3.05 8.00 -18.42
CA GLY A 585 3.50 8.80 -17.28
C GLY A 585 3.50 8.00 -15.98
N LEU A 586 2.41 7.25 -15.73
CA LEU A 586 2.23 6.41 -14.55
C LEU A 586 3.34 5.37 -14.42
N LEU A 587 3.58 4.61 -15.48
CA LEU A 587 4.56 3.53 -15.47
C LEU A 587 5.99 4.06 -15.48
N THR A 588 6.24 5.24 -16.04
CA THR A 588 7.51 5.94 -15.87
C THR A 588 7.79 6.24 -14.40
N LEU A 589 6.80 6.65 -13.61
CA LEU A 589 6.97 6.80 -12.15
C LEU A 589 7.29 5.46 -11.48
N THR A 590 6.62 4.38 -11.89
CA THR A 590 6.92 3.02 -11.40
C THR A 590 8.34 2.56 -11.79
N THR A 591 8.83 2.87 -13.00
CA THR A 591 10.22 2.54 -13.41
C THR A 591 11.27 3.25 -12.56
N LYS A 592 11.05 4.52 -12.19
CA LYS A 592 11.96 5.27 -11.31
C LYS A 592 12.04 4.63 -9.92
N LEU A 593 10.92 4.12 -9.43
CA LEU A 593 10.88 3.35 -8.18
C LEU A 593 11.62 2.01 -8.30
N LEU A 594 11.47 1.31 -9.43
CA LEU A 594 12.07 -0.01 -9.70
C LEU A 594 13.59 0.03 -9.97
N SER A 595 14.07 1.07 -10.66
CA SER A 595 15.48 1.26 -11.04
C SER A 595 16.38 1.73 -9.88
N GLY A 596 15.84 1.90 -8.68
CA GLY A 596 16.61 2.35 -7.52
C GLY A 596 17.07 3.81 -7.60
N GLN A 597 16.68 4.59 -8.62
CA GLN A 597 17.04 6.01 -8.70
C GLN A 597 16.33 6.88 -7.64
N VAL A 598 15.30 6.36 -6.98
CA VAL A 598 14.65 7.02 -5.83
C VAL A 598 15.32 6.69 -4.48
N HIS A 599 16.37 5.86 -4.46
CA HIS A 599 17.14 5.57 -3.23
C HIS A 599 17.91 6.79 -2.69
N LYS A 600 17.92 7.94 -3.38
CA LYS A 600 18.49 9.21 -2.88
C LYS A 600 17.47 10.28 -2.47
N GLN A 601 16.19 10.16 -2.87
CA GLN A 601 15.16 11.14 -2.50
C GLN A 601 14.14 10.62 -1.47
N MET A 602 14.03 9.29 -1.28
CA MET A 602 13.24 8.70 -0.19
C MET A 602 14.06 8.27 1.02
N THR A 603 15.39 8.41 0.96
CA THR A 603 16.30 8.41 2.12
C THR A 603 16.43 9.79 2.76
N ALA A 604 15.50 10.71 2.47
CA ALA A 604 15.26 11.84 3.35
C ALA A 604 14.87 11.25 4.72
N LYS A 605 15.89 11.13 5.58
CA LYS A 605 15.85 10.95 7.03
C LYS A 605 14.45 10.59 7.57
N PRO A 606 14.22 9.40 8.16
CA PRO A 606 13.25 9.38 9.26
C PRO A 606 13.68 10.51 10.21
N PRO A 607 12.76 11.28 10.83
CA PRO A 607 13.18 12.28 11.80
C PRO A 607 13.97 11.56 12.89
N HIS A 608 15.29 11.62 12.76
CA HIS A 608 16.22 11.37 13.82
C HIS A 608 16.03 12.56 14.73
N THR A 609 15.27 12.36 15.80
CA THR A 609 15.67 13.00 17.06
C THR A 609 17.04 12.39 17.37
N PRO A 610 18.14 13.15 17.36
CA PRO A 610 19.37 12.65 17.94
C PRO A 610 19.04 12.39 19.42
N LEU A 611 19.18 11.15 19.87
CA LEU A 611 19.47 10.94 21.28
C LEU A 611 20.83 11.62 21.49
N ASN A 612 20.82 12.78 22.14
CA ASN A 612 22.02 13.40 22.65
C ASN A 612 22.68 12.41 23.62
N ALA A 613 23.68 11.69 23.13
CA ALA A 613 24.74 11.16 23.97
C ALA A 613 25.65 12.34 24.32
N LYS A 614 25.33 13.01 25.43
CA LYS A 614 26.20 13.86 26.24
C LYS A 614 25.38 14.26 27.46
N VAL A 615 25.58 13.58 28.58
CA VAL A 615 26.07 14.12 29.87
C VAL A 615 26.44 12.89 30.72
N ALA A 616 27.56 13.03 31.43
CA ALA A 616 28.27 12.14 32.37
C ALA A 616 27.49 10.96 32.97
#